data_AF-A0A382DCG4-F1
#
_entry.id   AF-A0A382DCG4-F1
#
_cell.length_a   1.000
_cell.length_b   1.000
_cell.length_c   1.000
_cell.angle_alpha   90.00
_cell.angle_beta   90.00
_cell.angle_gamma   90.00
#
_symmetry.space_group_name_H-M   'P 1'
#
loop_
_entity.id
_entity.type
_entity.pdbx_description
1 polymer ?
#
loop_
_entity_poly.entity_id
_entity_poly.type
_entity_poly.pdbx_seq_one_letter_code
_entity_poly.pdbx_strand_id
1 'polypeptide(L)' 'MNKFRKLKTGGKAAELDSPVTLIIKTKCPTKWIIEDLETGQRYRANGNTEVGKMFTPI' A
#
# COMPACT_ATOMS: atom_id res chain seq x y z
N MET A 1 -0.01 17.15 -17.86
CA MET A 1 -1.28 16.99 -17.11
C MET A 1 -1.02 16.03 -15.99
N ASN A 2 -1.26 16.43 -14.74
CA ASN A 2 -1.12 15.52 -13.59
C ASN A 2 -2.18 14.42 -13.71
N LYS A 3 -1.75 13.16 -13.71
CA LYS A 3 -2.66 12.02 -13.64
C LYS A 3 -3.14 11.86 -12.21
N PHE A 4 -4.40 11.48 -12.03
CA PHE A 4 -5.00 11.30 -10.72
C PHE A 4 -5.77 9.98 -10.68
N ARG A 5 -5.73 9.30 -9.53
CA ARG A 5 -6.54 8.12 -9.24
C ARG A 5 -7.70 8.48 -8.33
N LYS A 6 -8.86 7.85 -8.56
CA LYS A 6 -10.07 8.07 -7.76
C LYS A 6 -10.07 7.10 -6.57
N LEU A 7 -10.19 7.65 -5.37
CA LEU A 7 -10.28 6.85 -4.15
C LEU A 7 -11.73 6.41 -3.90
N LYS A 8 -11.91 5.33 -3.13
CA LYS A 8 -13.25 4.87 -2.69
C LYS A 8 -14.03 5.94 -1.93
N THR A 9 -13.34 6.81 -1.21
CA THR A 9 -13.93 7.94 -0.47
C THR A 9 -14.41 9.08 -1.36
N GLY A 10 -14.21 9.00 -2.69
CA GLY A 10 -14.50 10.06 -3.65
C GLY A 10 -13.37 11.07 -3.83
N GLY A 11 -12.32 11.00 -3.00
CA GLY A 11 -11.10 11.80 -3.12
C GLY A 11 -10.26 11.45 -4.36
N LYS A 12 -9.19 12.23 -4.58
CA LYS A 12 -8.22 12.01 -5.66
C LYS A 12 -6.80 11.93 -5.11
N ALA A 13 -6.01 10.98 -5.60
CA ALA A 13 -4.58 10.88 -5.32
C ALA A 13 -3.77 11.19 -6.59
N ALA A 14 -2.73 12.01 -6.48
CA ALA A 14 -1.85 12.32 -7.61
C ALA A 14 -0.99 11.10 -7.94
N GLU A 15 -0.92 10.75 -9.22
CA GLU A 15 -0.04 9.70 -9.73
C GLU A 15 1.33 10.31 -10.06
N LEU A 16 2.38 9.66 -9.59
CA LEU A 16 3.77 10.04 -9.89
C LEU A 16 4.20 9.44 -11.23
N ASP A 17 5.08 10.13 -11.96
CA ASP A 17 5.57 9.68 -13.27
C ASP A 17 6.48 8.44 -13.17
N SER A 18 7.07 8.19 -11.99
CA SER A 18 7.94 7.05 -11.74
C SER A 18 7.56 6.33 -10.43
N PRO A 19 7.77 5.01 -10.35
CA PRO A 19 7.48 4.24 -9.15
C PRO A 19 8.37 4.70 -7.98
N VAL A 20 7.80 4.75 -6.79
CA VAL A 20 8.51 5.05 -5.55
C VAL A 20 8.39 3.88 -4.57
N THR A 21 9.42 3.70 -3.74
CA THR A 21 9.41 2.66 -2.72
C THR A 21 8.77 3.17 -1.44
N LEU A 22 7.78 2.42 -0.94
CA LEU A 22 7.19 2.62 0.39
C LEU A 22 7.84 1.66 1.38
N ILE A 23 8.43 2.18 2.46
CA ILE A 23 9.15 1.38 3.47
C ILE A 23 8.50 1.56 4.83
N ILE A 24 8.09 0.45 5.46
CA ILE A 24 7.62 0.40 6.84
C ILE A 24 8.70 -0.28 7.68
N LYS A 25 9.35 0.45 8.60
CA LYS A 25 10.31 -0.11 9.55
C LYS A 25 9.60 -0.49 10.84
N THR A 26 9.65 -1.76 11.23
CA THR A 26 8.96 -2.26 12.43
C THR A 26 9.65 -3.48 13.00
N LYS A 27 9.50 -3.71 14.31
CA LYS A 27 9.89 -4.95 15.00
C LYS A 27 8.73 -5.96 15.07
N CYS A 28 7.50 -5.51 14.88
CA CYS A 28 6.30 -6.36 14.92
C CYS A 28 5.52 -6.13 13.61
N PRO A 29 5.75 -6.91 12.55
CA PRO A 29 5.10 -6.71 11.27
C PRO A 29 3.60 -7.01 11.34
N THR A 30 3.20 -8.05 12.07
CA THR A 30 1.82 -8.56 12.12
C THR A 30 0.77 -7.57 12.65
N LYS A 31 1.17 -6.49 13.33
CA LYS A 31 0.26 -5.41 13.77
C LYS A 31 -0.13 -4.44 12.65
N TRP A 32 0.62 -4.44 11.55
CA TRP A 32 0.41 -3.49 10.45
C TRP A 32 -0.57 -4.04 9.44
N ILE A 33 -1.52 -3.19 9.06
CA ILE A 33 -2.43 -3.38 7.93
C ILE A 33 -2.20 -2.23 6.97
N ILE A 34 -2.05 -2.53 5.69
CA ILE A 34 -2.06 -1.54 4.61
C ILE A 34 -3.33 -1.71 3.80
N GLU A 35 -3.95 -0.59 3.42
CA GLU A 35 -5.15 -0.55 2.58
C GLU A 35 -4.85 0.26 1.34
N ASP A 36 -5.09 -0.33 0.17
CA ASP A 36 -5.15 0.42 -1.07
C ASP A 36 -6.46 1.20 -1.12
N LEU A 37 -6.40 2.52 -1.03
CA LEU A 37 -7.59 3.38 -1.00
C LEU A 37 -8.30 3.49 -2.36
N GLU A 38 -7.67 3.07 -3.46
CA GLU A 38 -8.31 2.98 -4.77
C GLU A 38 -9.25 1.77 -4.85
N THR A 39 -8.77 0.60 -4.46
CA THR A 39 -9.52 -0.67 -4.56
C THR A 39 -10.17 -1.12 -3.25
N GLY A 40 -9.77 -0.55 -2.12
CA GLY A 40 -10.10 -0.98 -0.75
C GLY A 40 -9.52 -2.32 -0.35
N GLN A 41 -8.60 -2.89 -1.14
CA GLN A 41 -7.94 -4.15 -0.78
C GLN A 41 -7.04 -3.94 0.42
N ARG A 42 -7.12 -4.85 1.40
CA ARG A 42 -6.30 -4.83 2.60
C ARG A 42 -5.26 -5.92 2.58
N TYR A 43 -4.13 -5.64 3.21
CA TYR A 43 -3.07 -6.61 3.40
C TYR A 43 -2.50 -6.49 4.81
N ARG A 44 -2.18 -7.63 5.42
CA ARG A 44 -1.48 -7.72 6.69
C ARG A 44 -0.01 -8.02 6.44
N ALA A 45 0.89 -7.26 7.06
CA ALA A 45 2.31 -7.58 6.99
C ALA A 45 2.59 -8.88 7.76
N ASN A 46 3.36 -9.79 7.16
CA ASN A 46 3.53 -11.16 7.67
C ASN A 46 4.94 -11.46 8.23
N GLY A 47 5.89 -10.54 8.04
CA GLY A 47 7.26 -10.67 8.52
C GLY A 47 8.25 -11.29 7.54
N ASN A 48 7.81 -11.68 6.35
CA ASN A 48 8.71 -12.00 5.25
C ASN A 48 9.48 -10.74 4.81
N THR A 49 10.76 -10.90 4.48
CA THR A 49 11.66 -9.82 4.02
C THR A 49 11.87 -9.82 2.51
N GLU A 50 11.40 -10.83 1.79
CA GLU A 50 11.45 -10.89 0.33
C GLU A 50 10.46 -9.90 -0.28
N VAL A 51 10.95 -9.04 -1.18
CA VAL A 51 10.12 -8.05 -1.88
C VAL A 51 8.99 -8.77 -2.62
N GLY A 52 7.76 -8.29 -2.43
CA GLY A 52 6.56 -8.90 -3.02
C GLY A 52 5.90 -9.99 -2.17
N LYS A 53 6.57 -10.49 -1.10
CA LYS A 53 5.99 -11.49 -0.19
C LYS A 53 5.77 -11.00 1.24
N MET A 54 6.10 -9.72 1.51
CA MET A 54 6.02 -9.08 2.84
C MET A 54 4.58 -8.94 3.38
N PHE A 55 3.58 -9.06 2.51
CA PHE A 55 2.19 -8.81 2.83
C PHE A 55 1.28 -9.94 2.34
N THR A 56 0.29 -10.29 3.16
CA THR A 56 -0.74 -11.29 2.85
C THR A 56 -2.08 -10.58 2.70
N PRO A 57 -2.84 -10.81 1.61
CA PRO A 57 -4.19 -10.26 1.45
C PRO A 57 -5.12 -10.70 2.58
N ILE A 58 -5.98 -9.80 3.03
CA ILE A 58 -7.03 -10.07 4.03
C ILE A 58 -8.37 -9.43 3.63
#